data_AF-A0A7S0HSH6-F1
#
_entry.id   AF-A0A7S0HSH6-F1
#
_cell.length_a   1.000
_cell.length_b   1.000
_cell.length_c   1.000
_cell.angle_alpha   90.00
_cell.angle_beta   90.00
_cell.angle_gamma   90.00
#
_symmetry.space_group_name_H-M   'P 1'
#
loop_
_entity.id
_entity.type
_entity.pdbx_description
1 polymer ?
#
loop_
_entity_poly.entity_id
_entity_poly.type
_entity_poly.pdbx_seq_one_letter_code
_entity_poly.pdbx_strand_id
1 'polypeptide(L)'
;DLNSGEKSNEYSQLKCSPVSFRINDSLPDDIEENWRQVYLDFTSLTTSEIESEEKIEEIARWLRKTQPISLSVNASVKTGLQLWEKCAMVVYTQGQPENPALSCQARPQDGECFGEFPPRSSIHEFTRFPMVIPSPTPCYNSEYLREYLKTVDLSMIPEDMKYLEDILGHIRCDAMRGYCILLLKYLNDASQGPYEGYGQRLCLFGLQRVPLGLFTTVRVESSAEFDYCLPYFIPFLATNCREQLIISVQDGSRLQDELLKFLPRTMVVTETNQQYGWRTRDPECFNHFRLPHAEKLLDNAYPLVGTFVSCFLPLGHVKSVTLRDEDFISAFRSSSKWIRVNREPLKV
;
A
#
# COMPACT_ATOMS: atom_id res chain seq x y z
N ASP A 1 22.17 -33.09 -20.24
CA ASP A 1 23.29 -32.61 -21.05
C ASP A 1 22.85 -31.31 -21.71
N LEU A 2 23.45 -30.19 -21.30
CA LEU A 2 23.02 -28.82 -21.64
C LEU A 2 23.62 -28.34 -22.99
N ASN A 3 24.02 -29.24 -23.90
CA ASN A 3 24.75 -28.86 -25.12
C ASN A 3 24.47 -29.72 -26.38
N SER A 4 23.40 -30.52 -26.44
CA SER A 4 22.99 -31.22 -27.67
C SER A 4 21.76 -30.53 -28.26
N GLY A 5 21.99 -29.41 -28.95
CA GLY A 5 20.97 -28.45 -29.41
C GLY A 5 20.05 -28.92 -30.53
N GLU A 6 19.15 -29.86 -30.23
CA GLU A 6 17.88 -29.95 -30.96
C GLU A 6 16.96 -28.81 -30.51
N LYS A 7 16.68 -27.90 -31.44
CA LYS A 7 15.80 -26.74 -31.23
C LYS A 7 14.35 -27.20 -31.17
N SER A 8 13.81 -27.26 -29.97
CA SER A 8 12.39 -27.47 -29.71
C SER A 8 11.58 -26.20 -30.00
N ASN A 9 10.53 -26.31 -30.82
CA ASN A 9 9.52 -25.25 -31.02
C ASN A 9 8.53 -25.14 -29.84
N GLU A 10 8.69 -25.96 -28.80
CA GLU A 10 7.81 -26.02 -27.64
C GLU A 10 8.54 -25.57 -26.36
N TYR A 11 7.78 -24.92 -25.48
CA TYR A 11 8.24 -24.49 -24.17
C TYR A 11 8.65 -25.69 -23.32
N SER A 12 9.87 -25.68 -22.79
CA SER A 12 10.31 -26.68 -21.81
C SER A 12 10.13 -26.13 -20.40
N GLN A 13 9.28 -26.80 -19.62
CA GLN A 13 9.05 -26.47 -18.23
C GLN A 13 10.12 -27.12 -17.37
N LEU A 14 10.82 -26.33 -16.54
CA LEU A 14 11.74 -26.88 -15.55
C LEU A 14 10.92 -27.71 -14.54
N LYS A 15 11.27 -28.98 -14.37
CA LYS A 15 10.69 -29.79 -13.30
C LYS A 15 10.86 -29.05 -11.97
N CYS A 16 9.75 -28.77 -11.31
CA CYS A 16 9.63 -28.08 -10.01
C CYS A 16 9.77 -26.55 -10.01
N SER A 17 9.67 -25.87 -11.17
CA SER A 17 9.50 -24.41 -11.23
C SER A 17 8.41 -24.03 -12.24
N PRO A 18 7.51 -23.06 -11.94
CA PRO A 18 6.42 -22.68 -12.85
C PRO A 18 6.90 -21.75 -13.99
N VAL A 19 8.20 -21.67 -14.22
CA VAL A 19 8.81 -20.82 -15.25
C VAL A 19 9.22 -21.68 -16.43
N SER A 20 8.67 -21.37 -17.59
CA SER A 20 9.06 -21.95 -18.88
C SER A 20 9.93 -20.96 -19.64
N PHE A 21 10.99 -21.44 -20.29
CA PHE A 21 11.83 -20.61 -21.15
C PHE A 21 11.81 -21.13 -22.59
N ARG A 22 11.85 -20.19 -23.55
CA ARG A 22 11.94 -20.43 -25.00
C ARG A 22 13.04 -19.52 -25.54
N ILE A 23 14.00 -20.08 -26.27
CA ILE A 23 15.10 -19.33 -26.89
C ILE A 23 14.83 -19.30 -28.39
N ASN A 24 14.67 -18.09 -28.95
CA ASN A 24 14.32 -17.88 -30.36
C ASN A 24 15.43 -17.12 -31.10
N ASP A 25 15.56 -17.39 -32.40
CA ASP A 25 16.51 -16.71 -33.29
C ASP A 25 15.98 -15.36 -33.84
N SER A 26 14.70 -15.05 -33.61
CA SER A 26 14.03 -13.80 -33.96
C SER A 26 13.08 -13.36 -32.85
N LEU A 27 12.70 -12.07 -32.84
CA LEU A 27 11.74 -11.55 -31.86
C LEU A 27 10.42 -12.34 -31.96
N PRO A 28 9.90 -12.87 -30.85
CA PRO A 28 8.66 -13.63 -30.86
C PRO A 28 7.47 -12.70 -31.16
N ASP A 29 6.71 -13.07 -32.18
CA ASP A 29 5.55 -12.37 -32.72
C ASP A 29 4.21 -13.06 -32.37
N ASP A 30 4.29 -14.22 -31.71
CA ASP A 30 3.19 -15.12 -31.38
C ASP A 30 3.26 -15.65 -29.92
N ILE A 31 3.55 -14.77 -28.97
CA ILE A 31 3.55 -15.12 -27.54
C ILE A 31 2.10 -15.41 -27.10
N GLU A 32 1.76 -16.68 -26.91
CA GLU A 32 0.63 -17.06 -26.06
C GLU A 32 0.97 -16.75 -24.60
N GLU A 33 0.70 -15.51 -24.20
CA GLU A 33 0.78 -15.07 -22.82
C GLU A 33 -0.27 -15.81 -21.97
N ASN A 34 0.13 -16.92 -21.37
CA ASN A 34 -0.66 -17.65 -20.36
C ASN A 34 -0.79 -16.92 -19.00
N TRP A 35 -0.55 -15.61 -18.97
CA TRP A 35 -0.49 -14.75 -17.77
C TRP A 35 -1.83 -14.01 -17.57
N ARG A 36 -2.87 -14.44 -18.31
CA ARG A 36 -4.04 -13.66 -18.68
C ARG A 36 -5.34 -14.44 -18.45
N GLN A 37 -5.91 -14.35 -17.27
CA GLN A 37 -7.37 -14.34 -17.19
C GLN A 37 -7.76 -12.94 -16.72
N VAL A 38 -7.82 -12.02 -17.69
CA VAL A 38 -8.34 -10.67 -17.47
C VAL A 38 -9.85 -10.82 -17.36
N TYR A 39 -10.36 -10.73 -16.14
CA TYR A 39 -11.79 -10.68 -15.89
C TYR A 39 -12.26 -9.24 -15.92
N LEU A 40 -13.31 -9.00 -16.69
CA LEU A 40 -14.00 -7.72 -16.72
C LEU A 40 -15.41 -7.96 -16.20
N ASP A 41 -15.63 -7.63 -14.94
CA ASP A 41 -16.93 -7.77 -14.30
C ASP A 41 -17.72 -6.47 -14.45
N PHE A 42 -18.91 -6.57 -15.02
CA PHE A 42 -19.86 -5.47 -15.11
C PHE A 42 -21.01 -5.71 -14.14
N THR A 43 -21.26 -4.71 -13.29
CA THR A 43 -22.43 -4.70 -12.41
C THR A 43 -23.26 -3.47 -12.77
N SER A 44 -24.50 -3.70 -13.21
CA SER A 44 -25.47 -2.64 -13.52
C SER A 44 -26.45 -2.53 -12.37
N LEU A 45 -26.58 -1.32 -11.82
CA LEU A 45 -27.48 -1.00 -10.71
C LEU A 45 -28.33 0.20 -11.10
N THR A 46 -29.55 0.27 -10.59
CA THR A 46 -30.37 1.48 -10.66
C THR A 46 -29.73 2.60 -9.82
N THR A 47 -30.08 3.85 -10.12
CA THR A 47 -29.62 5.01 -9.34
C THR A 47 -29.94 4.86 -7.85
N SER A 48 -31.16 4.41 -7.53
CA SER A 48 -31.58 4.19 -6.13
C SER A 48 -30.77 3.10 -5.43
N GLU A 49 -30.31 2.07 -6.15
CA GLU A 49 -29.51 1.00 -5.56
C GLU A 49 -28.09 1.48 -5.28
N ILE A 50 -27.41 2.12 -6.24
CA ILE A 50 -26.01 2.55 -6.07
C ILE A 50 -25.85 3.70 -5.06
N GLU A 51 -26.89 4.51 -4.85
CA GLU A 51 -26.89 5.59 -3.86
C GLU A 51 -27.21 5.11 -2.44
N SER A 52 -27.63 3.84 -2.28
CA SER A 52 -27.91 3.29 -0.96
C SER A 52 -26.62 2.98 -0.18
N GLU A 53 -26.59 3.35 1.10
CA GLU A 53 -25.43 3.10 1.96
C GLU A 53 -25.11 1.60 2.09
N GLU A 54 -26.15 0.77 2.15
CA GLU A 54 -26.02 -0.69 2.22
C GLU A 54 -25.30 -1.26 1.00
N LYS A 55 -25.70 -0.83 -0.21
CA LYS A 55 -25.07 -1.30 -1.46
C LYS A 55 -23.65 -0.77 -1.61
N ILE A 56 -23.40 0.49 -1.24
CA ILE A 56 -22.04 1.06 -1.22
C ILE A 56 -21.13 0.23 -0.32
N GLU A 57 -21.61 -0.15 0.87
CA GLU A 57 -20.82 -0.97 1.79
C GLU A 57 -20.64 -2.42 1.28
N GLU A 58 -21.65 -3.00 0.64
CA GLU A 58 -21.54 -4.31 -0.03
C GLU A 58 -20.44 -4.30 -1.10
N ILE A 59 -20.48 -3.31 -2.01
CA ILE A 59 -19.49 -3.14 -3.06
C ILE A 59 -18.11 -2.89 -2.46
N ALA A 60 -18.01 -2.00 -1.47
CA ALA A 60 -16.75 -1.70 -0.82
C ALA A 60 -16.14 -2.93 -0.14
N ARG A 61 -16.96 -3.77 0.52
CA ARG A 61 -16.50 -5.04 1.11
C ARG A 61 -15.94 -5.98 0.05
N TRP A 62 -16.60 -6.08 -1.10
CA TRP A 62 -16.08 -6.86 -2.22
C TRP A 62 -14.76 -6.29 -2.75
N LEU A 63 -14.67 -4.97 -2.97
CA LEU A 63 -13.45 -4.31 -3.45
C LEU A 63 -12.27 -4.49 -2.49
N ARG A 64 -12.51 -4.47 -1.17
CA ARG A 64 -11.45 -4.68 -0.18
C ARG A 64 -10.94 -6.11 -0.13
N LYS A 65 -11.84 -7.08 -0.37
CA LYS A 65 -11.52 -8.51 -0.42
C LYS A 65 -10.79 -8.88 -1.71
N THR A 66 -11.32 -8.45 -2.85
CA THR A 66 -10.84 -8.86 -4.18
C THR A 66 -9.68 -7.99 -4.65
N GLN A 67 -9.63 -6.72 -4.22
CA GLN A 67 -8.61 -5.72 -4.59
C GLN A 67 -8.28 -5.71 -6.08
N PRO A 68 -9.27 -5.46 -6.97
CA PRO A 68 -8.97 -5.31 -8.39
C PRO A 68 -7.96 -4.17 -8.60
N ILE A 69 -7.21 -4.24 -9.70
CA ILE A 69 -6.21 -3.20 -10.02
C ILE A 69 -6.88 -1.87 -10.36
N SER A 70 -8.00 -1.94 -11.07
CA SER A 70 -8.76 -0.77 -11.54
C SER A 70 -10.24 -0.88 -11.25
N LEU A 71 -10.87 0.25 -10.92
CA LEU A 71 -12.31 0.39 -10.78
C LEU A 71 -12.78 1.58 -11.61
N SER A 72 -13.86 1.39 -12.38
CA SER A 72 -14.59 2.47 -13.04
C SER A 72 -15.97 2.61 -12.44
N VAL A 73 -16.35 3.83 -12.06
CA VAL A 73 -17.64 4.14 -11.45
C VAL A 73 -18.38 5.15 -12.32
N ASN A 74 -19.50 4.72 -12.90
CA ASN A 74 -20.36 5.51 -13.77
C ASN A 74 -21.61 5.96 -12.99
N ALA A 75 -21.40 6.86 -12.04
CA ALA A 75 -22.43 7.35 -11.11
C ALA A 75 -22.14 8.80 -10.68
N SER A 76 -22.89 9.36 -9.75
CA SER A 76 -22.60 10.70 -9.21
C SER A 76 -21.19 10.78 -8.60
N VAL A 77 -20.57 11.97 -8.62
CA VAL A 77 -19.27 12.23 -7.99
C VAL A 77 -19.29 11.88 -6.50
N LYS A 78 -20.42 12.12 -5.83
CA LYS A 78 -20.61 11.78 -4.41
C LYS A 78 -20.50 10.28 -4.19
N THR A 79 -21.23 9.48 -4.97
CA THR A 79 -21.19 8.01 -4.90
C THR A 79 -19.78 7.51 -5.19
N GLY A 80 -19.11 8.10 -6.19
CA GLY A 80 -17.73 7.77 -6.52
C GLY A 80 -16.78 8.01 -5.34
N LEU A 81 -16.86 9.20 -4.75
CA LEU A 81 -16.05 9.57 -3.58
C LEU A 81 -16.27 8.60 -2.41
N GLN A 82 -17.53 8.27 -2.08
CA GLN A 82 -17.86 7.33 -1.01
C GLN A 82 -17.24 5.95 -1.22
N LEU A 83 -17.29 5.42 -2.45
CA LEU A 83 -16.67 4.14 -2.79
C LEU A 83 -15.14 4.23 -2.70
N TRP A 84 -14.54 5.30 -3.24
CA TRP A 84 -13.10 5.52 -3.21
C TRP A 84 -12.55 5.58 -1.77
N GLU A 85 -13.23 6.30 -0.87
CA GLU A 85 -12.84 6.40 0.55
C GLU A 85 -12.87 5.03 1.26
N LYS A 86 -13.81 4.15 0.88
CA LYS A 86 -14.04 2.82 1.48
C LYS A 86 -13.25 1.68 0.82
N CYS A 87 -12.39 1.96 -0.16
CA CYS A 87 -11.55 0.97 -0.83
C CYS A 87 -10.07 1.39 -0.85
N ALA A 88 -9.22 0.59 -1.48
CA ALA A 88 -7.77 0.81 -1.59
C ALA A 88 -7.29 0.66 -3.03
N MET A 89 -8.13 1.12 -3.97
CA MET A 89 -7.90 0.97 -5.40
C MET A 89 -6.66 1.74 -5.84
N VAL A 90 -5.83 1.08 -6.66
CA VAL A 90 -4.66 1.72 -7.28
C VAL A 90 -5.12 2.64 -8.39
N VAL A 91 -5.99 2.17 -9.28
CA VAL A 91 -6.59 2.98 -10.35
C VAL A 91 -8.08 3.14 -10.12
N TYR A 92 -8.54 4.38 -10.07
CA TYR A 92 -9.94 4.73 -9.89
C TYR A 92 -10.35 5.70 -11.00
N THR A 93 -11.42 5.38 -11.74
CA THR A 93 -11.93 6.24 -12.82
C THR A 93 -13.38 6.61 -12.55
N GLN A 94 -13.64 7.91 -12.43
CA GLN A 94 -14.97 8.47 -12.35
C GLN A 94 -15.50 8.77 -13.75
N GLY A 95 -16.71 8.28 -14.04
CA GLY A 95 -17.48 8.59 -15.23
C GLY A 95 -18.92 8.92 -14.92
N GLN A 96 -19.71 9.18 -15.95
CA GLN A 96 -21.16 9.42 -15.87
C GLN A 96 -21.87 8.51 -16.88
N PRO A 97 -23.16 8.18 -16.70
CA PRO A 97 -23.90 7.39 -17.68
C PRO A 97 -23.83 7.96 -19.12
N GLU A 98 -23.79 9.29 -19.26
CA GLU A 98 -23.73 9.99 -20.55
C GLU A 98 -22.31 10.06 -21.13
N ASN A 99 -21.29 9.94 -20.27
CA ASN A 99 -19.88 9.89 -20.64
C ASN A 99 -19.17 8.84 -19.78
N PRO A 100 -19.34 7.55 -20.11
CA PRO A 100 -18.93 6.48 -19.22
C PRO A 100 -17.42 6.30 -19.19
N ALA A 101 -16.91 6.09 -17.99
CA ALA A 101 -15.64 5.44 -17.73
C ALA A 101 -15.71 4.00 -18.25
N LEU A 102 -14.99 3.76 -19.35
CA LEU A 102 -14.75 2.44 -19.90
C LEU A 102 -13.44 1.93 -19.30
N SER A 103 -13.52 0.97 -18.36
CA SER A 103 -12.30 0.34 -17.83
C SER A 103 -11.71 -0.58 -18.90
N CYS A 104 -10.66 -0.14 -19.57
CA CYS A 104 -9.71 -1.07 -20.18
C CYS A 104 -8.37 -0.36 -20.39
N GLN A 105 -7.34 -0.91 -19.74
CA GLN A 105 -5.94 -0.51 -19.77
C GLN A 105 -5.59 0.71 -18.91
N ALA A 106 -4.76 0.45 -17.90
CA ALA A 106 -3.56 1.24 -17.67
C ALA A 106 -2.83 1.34 -19.02
N ARG A 107 -3.23 2.31 -19.86
CA ARG A 107 -2.49 2.60 -21.06
C ARG A 107 -1.25 3.38 -20.59
N PRO A 108 -0.06 3.10 -21.14
CA PRO A 108 1.16 3.85 -20.84
C PRO A 108 1.08 5.36 -21.16
N GLN A 109 -0.08 5.84 -21.65
CA GLN A 109 -0.31 7.20 -22.15
C GLN A 109 -0.21 8.25 -21.03
N ASP A 110 -0.45 7.86 -19.77
CA ASP A 110 -0.35 8.72 -18.59
C ASP A 110 0.75 8.24 -17.60
N GLY A 111 1.70 7.42 -18.07
CA GLY A 111 2.73 6.77 -17.23
C GLY A 111 2.24 5.49 -16.53
N GLU A 112 1.02 5.05 -16.78
CA GLU A 112 0.41 3.89 -16.13
C GLU A 112 0.80 2.57 -16.82
N CYS A 113 1.66 1.79 -16.18
CA CYS A 113 1.68 0.33 -16.34
C CYS A 113 1.46 -0.22 -14.93
N PHE A 114 0.71 -1.29 -14.72
CA PHE A 114 0.67 -1.91 -13.38
C PHE A 114 0.94 -3.39 -13.55
N GLY A 115 1.85 -3.92 -12.73
CA GLY A 115 2.05 -5.35 -12.60
C GLY A 115 0.94 -5.96 -11.75
N GLU A 116 1.06 -7.26 -11.46
CA GLU A 116 0.17 -7.91 -10.51
C GLU A 116 0.23 -7.24 -9.14
N PHE A 117 -0.94 -6.93 -8.60
CA PHE A 117 -1.14 -6.38 -7.25
C PHE A 117 -1.95 -7.40 -6.45
N PRO A 118 -1.30 -8.38 -5.80
CA PRO A 118 -2.01 -9.30 -4.93
C PRO A 118 -2.74 -8.55 -3.82
N PRO A 119 -3.83 -9.11 -3.25
CA PRO A 119 -4.47 -8.53 -2.08
C PRO A 119 -3.44 -8.21 -0.99
N ARG A 120 -3.49 -6.99 -0.44
CA ARG A 120 -2.49 -6.48 0.51
C ARG A 120 -2.31 -7.37 1.73
N SER A 121 -3.37 -8.04 2.18
CA SER A 121 -3.33 -8.98 3.30
C SER A 121 -2.49 -10.23 3.03
N SER A 122 -2.37 -10.65 1.77
CA SER A 122 -1.62 -11.85 1.34
C SER A 122 -0.44 -11.52 0.42
N ILE A 123 -0.10 -10.23 0.24
CA ILE A 123 0.94 -9.80 -0.70
C ILE A 123 2.28 -10.51 -0.50
N HIS A 124 2.64 -10.79 0.76
CA HIS A 124 3.86 -11.46 1.19
C HIS A 124 3.97 -12.92 0.74
N GLU A 125 2.86 -13.54 0.33
CA GLU A 125 2.84 -14.89 -0.25
C GLU A 125 3.33 -14.89 -1.70
N PHE A 126 3.22 -13.76 -2.40
CA PHE A 126 3.48 -13.64 -3.85
C PHE A 126 4.69 -12.75 -4.18
N THR A 127 4.89 -11.67 -3.42
CA THR A 127 5.98 -10.70 -3.66
C THR A 127 6.45 -10.05 -2.36
N ARG A 128 7.71 -9.59 -2.36
CA ARG A 128 8.26 -8.76 -1.27
C ARG A 128 7.65 -7.36 -1.25
N PHE A 129 7.39 -6.78 -2.41
CA PHE A 129 6.88 -5.41 -2.56
C PHE A 129 5.79 -5.35 -3.64
N PRO A 130 4.79 -4.47 -3.48
CA PRO A 130 3.80 -4.27 -4.53
C PRO A 130 4.44 -3.68 -5.80
N MET A 131 4.12 -4.25 -6.96
CA MET A 131 4.63 -3.78 -8.26
C MET A 131 3.76 -2.67 -8.85
N VAL A 132 4.10 -1.42 -8.54
CA VAL A 132 3.55 -0.22 -9.18
C VAL A 132 4.49 0.16 -10.32
N ILE A 133 4.11 -0.03 -11.58
CA ILE A 133 4.87 0.55 -12.70
C ILE A 133 4.29 1.99 -12.89
N PRO A 134 5.10 3.01 -13.24
CA PRO A 134 6.49 3.00 -13.62
C PRO A 134 7.40 3.30 -12.43
N SER A 135 7.37 2.50 -11.37
CA SER A 135 8.59 2.43 -10.57
C SER A 135 9.67 1.76 -11.43
N PRO A 136 10.85 2.36 -11.55
CA PRO A 136 11.94 1.75 -12.31
C PRO A 136 12.30 0.44 -11.61
N THR A 137 12.45 -0.65 -12.38
CA THR A 137 12.90 -1.98 -11.89
C THR A 137 14.06 -1.91 -10.88
N PRO A 138 15.03 -0.96 -10.98
CA PRO A 138 16.00 -0.69 -9.93
C PRO A 138 15.46 -0.52 -8.51
N CYS A 139 14.31 0.14 -8.30
CA CYS A 139 13.80 0.45 -6.96
C CYS A 139 13.45 -0.80 -6.14
N TYR A 140 13.05 -1.90 -6.78
CA TYR A 140 12.77 -3.18 -6.13
C TYR A 140 14.04 -3.98 -5.80
N ASN A 141 15.14 -3.67 -6.49
CA ASN A 141 16.43 -4.32 -6.36
C ASN A 141 17.47 -3.40 -5.68
N SER A 142 17.02 -2.31 -5.06
CA SER A 142 17.89 -1.34 -4.39
C SER A 142 17.60 -1.29 -2.90
N GLU A 143 18.67 -1.12 -2.15
CA GLU A 143 18.65 -0.97 -0.70
C GLU A 143 19.62 0.14 -0.28
N TYR A 144 19.34 0.76 0.86
CA TYR A 144 20.25 1.68 1.50
C TYR A 144 21.44 0.93 2.08
N LEU A 145 22.62 1.48 1.85
CA LEU A 145 23.83 1.03 2.52
C LEU A 145 23.74 1.34 4.02
N ARG A 146 24.05 0.35 4.85
CA ARG A 146 24.07 0.50 6.31
C ARG A 146 24.94 1.67 6.77
N GLU A 147 26.09 1.88 6.13
CA GLU A 147 27.00 3.00 6.47
C GLU A 147 26.40 4.36 6.15
N TYR A 148 25.64 4.49 5.05
CA TYR A 148 24.92 5.73 4.75
C TYR A 148 23.82 6.00 5.79
N LEU A 149 23.08 4.97 6.23
CA LEU A 149 22.04 5.18 7.24
C LEU A 149 22.58 5.67 8.57
N LYS A 150 23.80 5.26 8.95
CA LYS A 150 24.47 5.76 10.16
C LYS A 150 24.82 7.26 10.09
N THR A 151 24.90 7.85 8.89
CA THR A 151 25.14 9.30 8.75
C THR A 151 23.86 10.12 8.85
N VAL A 152 22.69 9.47 8.95
CA VAL A 152 21.41 10.16 9.10
C VAL A 152 21.11 10.37 10.58
N ASP A 153 21.02 11.63 11.00
CA ASP A 153 20.88 12.00 12.41
C ASP A 153 19.53 12.68 12.73
N LEU A 154 19.21 12.80 14.02
CA LEU A 154 17.93 13.32 14.53
C LEU A 154 17.64 14.78 14.11
N SER A 155 18.65 15.57 13.75
CA SER A 155 18.46 16.92 13.22
C SER A 155 17.79 16.91 11.84
N MET A 156 17.86 15.78 11.13
CA MET A 156 17.24 15.61 9.80
C MET A 156 15.74 15.27 9.86
N ILE A 157 15.15 15.12 11.05
CA ILE A 157 13.71 14.93 11.21
C ILE A 157 12.97 16.18 10.70
N PRO A 158 11.95 16.03 9.82
CA PRO A 158 11.12 17.17 9.39
C PRO A 158 10.48 17.89 10.57
N GLU A 159 10.40 19.23 10.51
CA GLU A 159 9.91 20.06 11.62
C GLU A 159 8.51 19.67 12.10
N ASP A 160 7.59 19.45 11.16
CA ASP A 160 6.21 19.01 11.45
C ASP A 160 6.12 17.63 12.13
N MET A 161 7.22 16.86 12.18
CA MET A 161 7.31 15.51 12.75
C MET A 161 8.28 15.43 13.93
N LYS A 162 8.78 16.56 14.44
CA LYS A 162 9.74 16.60 15.55
C LYS A 162 9.24 15.99 16.86
N TYR A 163 7.93 15.88 17.04
CA TYR A 163 7.34 15.17 18.18
C TYR A 163 7.69 13.67 18.23
N LEU A 164 8.22 13.09 17.15
CA LEU A 164 8.73 11.71 17.12
C LEU A 164 10.21 11.60 17.49
N GLU A 165 10.91 12.70 17.77
CA GLU A 165 12.34 12.69 18.06
C GLU A 165 12.67 11.82 19.29
N ASP A 166 11.85 11.88 20.34
CA ASP A 166 12.07 11.12 21.57
C ASP A 166 11.98 9.60 21.35
N ILE A 167 10.91 9.13 20.70
CA ILE A 167 10.75 7.69 20.41
C ILE A 167 11.84 7.19 19.45
N LEU A 168 12.28 8.00 18.49
CA LEU A 168 13.39 7.65 17.60
C LEU A 168 14.75 7.67 18.29
N GLY A 169 14.94 8.55 19.28
CA GLY A 169 16.15 8.63 20.10
C GLY A 169 16.39 7.38 20.95
N HIS A 170 15.34 6.60 21.22
CA HIS A 170 15.42 5.33 21.95
C HIS A 170 15.85 4.13 21.09
N ILE A 171 15.91 4.28 19.76
CA ILE A 171 16.43 3.24 18.86
C ILE A 171 17.95 3.09 19.09
N ARG A 172 18.40 1.88 19.42
CA ARG A 172 19.81 1.58 19.72
C ARG A 172 20.64 1.37 18.45
N CYS A 173 20.06 0.81 17.40
CA CYS A 173 20.71 0.56 16.13
C CYS A 173 20.75 1.84 15.27
N ASP A 174 21.92 2.46 15.13
CA ASP A 174 22.11 3.70 14.36
C ASP A 174 21.55 3.63 12.94
N ALA A 175 21.80 2.53 12.23
CA ALA A 175 21.29 2.36 10.88
C ALA A 175 19.76 2.23 10.85
N MET A 176 19.16 1.57 11.84
CA MET A 176 17.69 1.50 11.95
C MET A 176 17.08 2.87 12.26
N ARG A 177 17.72 3.63 13.16
CA ARG A 177 17.32 5.00 13.47
C ARG A 177 17.39 5.90 12.24
N GLY A 178 18.50 5.85 11.51
CA GLY A 178 18.65 6.55 10.25
C GLY A 178 17.57 6.17 9.22
N TYR A 179 17.25 4.88 9.11
CA TYR A 179 16.18 4.40 8.24
C TYR A 179 14.80 4.96 8.63
N CYS A 180 14.48 4.95 9.91
CA CYS A 180 13.27 5.56 10.46
C CYS A 180 13.17 7.07 10.16
N ILE A 181 14.28 7.80 10.23
CA ILE A 181 14.33 9.22 9.88
C ILE A 181 14.10 9.43 8.37
N LEU A 182 14.67 8.58 7.52
CA LEU A 182 14.40 8.63 6.08
C LEU A 182 12.93 8.31 5.75
N LEU A 183 12.28 7.41 6.51
CA LEU A 183 10.84 7.17 6.40
C LEU A 183 10.05 8.45 6.69
N LEU A 184 10.39 9.19 7.75
CA LEU A 184 9.74 10.47 8.05
C LEU A 184 9.93 11.49 6.92
N LYS A 185 11.15 11.61 6.38
CA LYS A 185 11.43 12.52 5.25
C LYS A 185 10.58 12.18 4.02
N TYR A 186 10.51 10.89 3.67
CA TYR A 186 9.67 10.44 2.57
C TYR A 186 8.18 10.70 2.81
N LEU A 187 7.67 10.40 4.01
CA LEU A 187 6.26 10.62 4.34
C LEU A 187 5.92 12.12 4.34
N ASN A 188 6.83 12.98 4.78
CA ASN A 188 6.64 14.43 4.74
C ASN A 188 6.49 14.96 3.31
N ASP A 189 7.32 14.45 2.38
CA ASP A 189 7.24 14.77 0.95
C ASP A 189 5.98 14.18 0.30
N ALA A 190 5.72 12.89 0.52
CA ALA A 190 4.54 12.22 -0.03
C ALA A 190 3.22 12.82 0.46
N SER A 191 3.21 13.42 1.66
CA SER A 191 2.05 14.09 2.26
C SER A 191 1.74 15.48 1.69
N GLN A 192 2.59 16.04 0.83
CA GLN A 192 2.29 17.29 0.12
C GLN A 192 1.26 17.09 -1.00
N GLY A 193 1.00 15.83 -1.40
CA GLY A 193 0.00 15.47 -2.39
C GLY A 193 -1.46 15.62 -1.89
N PRO A 194 -2.46 15.11 -2.61
CA PRO A 194 -2.30 14.44 -3.89
C PRO A 194 -1.76 15.41 -4.95
N TYR A 195 -0.94 14.87 -5.83
CA TYR A 195 -0.35 15.57 -6.95
C TYR A 195 -1.28 15.48 -8.15
N GLU A 196 -1.31 16.52 -8.96
CA GLU A 196 -2.00 16.48 -10.26
C GLU A 196 -1.15 15.74 -11.28
N GLY A 197 -1.74 14.82 -12.02
CA GLY A 197 -1.05 14.19 -13.14
C GLY A 197 -1.02 15.08 -14.37
N TYR A 198 -0.20 14.68 -15.34
CA TYR A 198 0.01 15.41 -16.58
C TYR A 198 -0.85 14.78 -17.68
N GLY A 199 -1.72 15.56 -18.32
CA GLY A 199 -2.54 15.06 -19.43
C GLY A 199 -3.77 15.91 -19.72
N GLN A 200 -4.60 15.44 -20.64
CA GLN A 200 -5.88 16.09 -20.98
C GLN A 200 -6.99 15.78 -19.95
N ARG A 201 -6.89 14.64 -19.27
CA ARG A 201 -7.81 14.25 -18.20
C ARG A 201 -7.29 14.80 -16.88
N LEU A 202 -8.21 15.29 -16.05
CA LEU A 202 -7.87 15.65 -14.69
C LEU A 202 -7.67 14.37 -13.87
N CYS A 203 -6.51 14.26 -13.22
CA CYS A 203 -6.19 13.16 -12.34
C CYS A 203 -5.39 13.61 -11.12
N LEU A 204 -5.54 12.85 -10.04
CA LEU A 204 -4.84 13.01 -8.78
C LEU A 204 -4.13 11.71 -8.43
N PHE A 205 -2.91 11.81 -7.94
CA PHE A 205 -2.16 10.66 -7.46
C PHE A 205 -1.39 10.93 -6.18
N GLY A 206 -1.12 9.87 -5.42
CA GLY A 206 -0.39 9.97 -4.16
C GLY A 206 -0.67 8.77 -3.26
N LEU A 207 -0.08 8.77 -2.08
CA LEU A 207 -0.40 7.75 -1.09
C LEU A 207 -1.75 8.06 -0.43
N GLN A 208 -2.46 6.99 -0.12
CA GLN A 208 -3.76 6.97 0.51
C GLN A 208 -3.62 6.36 1.91
N ARG A 209 -4.56 6.71 2.78
CA ARG A 209 -4.88 5.94 3.97
C ARG A 209 -5.40 4.57 3.58
N VAL A 210 -5.35 3.61 4.49
CA VAL A 210 -6.18 2.39 4.36
C VAL A 210 -7.68 2.79 4.31
N PRO A 211 -8.59 1.96 3.78
CA PRO A 211 -10.02 2.29 3.70
C PRO A 211 -10.54 2.97 4.98
N LEU A 212 -11.25 4.08 4.82
CA LEU A 212 -11.73 4.85 5.97
C LEU A 212 -12.67 3.98 6.82
N GLY A 213 -12.53 4.10 8.14
CA GLY A 213 -13.25 3.27 9.10
C GLY A 213 -12.63 1.89 9.37
N LEU A 214 -11.57 1.51 8.65
CA LEU A 214 -10.85 0.25 8.89
C LEU A 214 -9.47 0.47 9.49
N PHE A 215 -8.92 -0.58 10.10
CA PHE A 215 -7.63 -0.55 10.78
C PHE A 215 -6.61 -1.54 10.20
N THR A 216 -5.35 -1.26 10.47
CA THR A 216 -4.20 -2.15 10.29
C THR A 216 -3.71 -2.62 11.64
N THR A 217 -3.50 -3.92 11.78
CA THR A 217 -2.90 -4.49 12.99
C THR A 217 -1.43 -4.81 12.78
N VAL A 218 -0.55 -4.37 13.66
CA VAL A 218 0.84 -4.85 13.74
C VAL A 218 1.00 -5.65 15.01
N ARG A 219 1.11 -6.97 14.87
CA ARG A 219 1.37 -7.92 15.94
C ARG A 219 2.85 -7.91 16.30
N VAL A 220 3.15 -7.72 17.58
CA VAL A 220 4.49 -7.75 18.16
C VAL A 220 4.60 -9.01 19.00
N GLU A 221 5.31 -10.02 18.47
CA GLU A 221 5.58 -11.25 19.22
C GLU A 221 6.56 -10.99 20.38
N SER A 222 6.61 -11.91 21.33
CA SER A 222 7.49 -11.79 22.51
C SER A 222 8.98 -11.83 22.17
N SER A 223 9.34 -12.33 20.99
CA SER A 223 10.70 -12.34 20.45
C SER A 223 11.09 -11.08 19.68
N ALA A 224 10.14 -10.17 19.41
CA ALA A 224 10.43 -8.94 18.70
C ALA A 224 11.29 -8.00 19.56
N GLU A 225 12.02 -7.11 18.91
CA GLU A 225 12.81 -6.06 19.55
C GLU A 225 12.25 -4.68 19.20
N PHE A 226 12.33 -3.73 20.14
CA PHE A 226 11.76 -2.39 20.02
C PHE A 226 12.20 -1.68 18.73
N ASP A 227 13.51 -1.64 18.46
CA ASP A 227 14.11 -0.99 17.30
C ASP A 227 13.49 -1.43 15.97
N TYR A 228 13.23 -2.73 15.83
CA TYR A 228 12.71 -3.32 14.58
C TYR A 228 11.19 -3.18 14.44
N CYS A 229 10.50 -2.75 15.50
CA CYS A 229 9.07 -2.48 15.45
C CYS A 229 8.77 -1.09 14.87
N LEU A 230 9.58 -0.07 15.20
CA LEU A 230 9.27 1.32 14.86
C LEU A 230 9.11 1.61 13.36
N PRO A 231 9.90 1.05 12.43
CA PRO A 231 9.67 1.24 11.00
C PRO A 231 8.23 0.91 10.56
N TYR A 232 7.60 -0.08 11.19
CA TYR A 232 6.24 -0.53 10.88
C TYR A 232 5.17 0.39 11.48
N PHE A 233 5.50 1.15 12.52
CA PHE A 233 4.58 2.09 13.15
C PHE A 233 4.65 3.49 12.52
N ILE A 234 5.84 3.91 12.10
CA ILE A 234 6.11 5.26 11.57
C ILE A 234 5.14 5.70 10.46
N PRO A 235 4.81 4.88 9.43
CA PRO A 235 3.84 5.28 8.41
C PRO A 235 2.49 5.75 8.97
N PHE A 236 2.10 5.23 10.12
CA PHE A 236 0.86 5.61 10.81
C PHE A 236 1.08 6.74 11.80
N LEU A 237 2.14 6.68 12.62
CA LEU A 237 2.42 7.68 13.66
C LEU A 237 2.68 9.09 13.08
N ALA A 238 3.33 9.15 11.92
CA ALA A 238 3.72 10.37 11.23
C ALA A 238 2.60 10.99 10.38
N THR A 239 1.49 10.27 10.17
CA THR A 239 0.45 10.68 9.22
C THR A 239 -0.95 10.65 9.85
N ASN A 240 -1.93 11.19 9.12
CA ASN A 240 -3.35 11.08 9.46
C ASN A 240 -3.88 9.62 9.47
N CYS A 241 -3.05 8.61 9.18
CA CYS A 241 -3.35 7.20 9.39
C CYS A 241 -3.25 6.75 10.86
N ARG A 242 -2.81 7.61 11.79
CA ARG A 242 -2.54 7.25 13.20
C ARG A 242 -3.67 6.46 13.86
N GLU A 243 -4.92 6.89 13.68
CA GLU A 243 -6.10 6.25 14.28
C GLU A 243 -6.43 4.87 13.69
N GLN A 244 -5.79 4.50 12.58
CA GLN A 244 -6.00 3.23 11.89
C GLN A 244 -4.93 2.21 12.26
N LEU A 245 -4.04 2.49 13.23
CA LEU A 245 -3.04 1.54 13.71
C LEU A 245 -3.47 0.91 15.03
N ILE A 246 -3.45 -0.42 15.09
CA ILE A 246 -3.52 -1.20 16.33
C ILE A 246 -2.23 -1.99 16.47
N ILE A 247 -1.55 -1.83 17.60
CA ILE A 247 -0.34 -2.58 17.95
C ILE A 247 -0.76 -3.69 18.92
N SER A 248 -0.86 -4.91 18.41
CA SER A 248 -1.20 -6.09 19.20
C SER A 248 0.07 -6.68 19.79
N VAL A 249 0.32 -6.51 21.09
CA VAL A 249 1.48 -7.06 21.78
C VAL A 249 1.14 -8.43 22.33
N GLN A 250 2.00 -9.42 22.10
CA GLN A 250 1.82 -10.74 22.67
C GLN A 250 1.84 -10.70 24.19
N ASP A 251 0.85 -11.35 24.80
CA ASP A 251 0.76 -11.47 26.26
C ASP A 251 2.06 -12.01 26.88
N GLY A 252 2.51 -11.38 27.96
CA GLY A 252 3.80 -11.62 28.61
C GLY A 252 5.03 -10.99 27.93
N SER A 253 4.87 -10.25 26.83
CA SER A 253 5.98 -9.50 26.21
C SER A 253 6.37 -8.28 27.03
N ARG A 254 7.68 -8.09 27.22
CA ARG A 254 8.24 -6.91 27.89
C ARG A 254 8.11 -5.63 27.07
N LEU A 255 7.85 -5.75 25.77
CA LEU A 255 7.70 -4.60 24.88
C LEU A 255 6.43 -3.79 25.16
N GLN A 256 5.43 -4.35 25.86
CA GLN A 256 4.22 -3.61 26.19
C GLN A 256 4.55 -2.34 26.97
N ASP A 257 5.28 -2.48 28.08
CA ASP A 257 5.62 -1.34 28.94
C ASP A 257 6.57 -0.36 28.24
N GLU A 258 7.43 -0.86 27.35
CA GLU A 258 8.33 -0.01 26.57
C GLU A 258 7.57 0.83 25.53
N LEU A 259 6.61 0.24 24.83
CA LEU A 259 5.75 0.94 23.86
C LEU A 259 4.82 1.94 24.53
N LEU A 260 4.24 1.59 25.68
CA LEU A 260 3.34 2.47 26.45
C LEU A 260 4.02 3.71 27.04
N LYS A 261 5.36 3.82 27.00
CA LYS A 261 6.06 5.07 27.34
C LYS A 261 5.92 6.15 26.27
N PHE A 262 5.69 5.73 25.03
CA PHE A 262 5.69 6.65 23.87
C PHE A 262 4.35 6.65 23.12
N LEU A 263 3.53 5.62 23.30
CA LEU A 263 2.32 5.40 22.54
C LEU A 263 1.09 5.36 23.45
N PRO A 264 -0.05 5.91 23.01
CA PRO A 264 -1.28 5.89 23.78
C PRO A 264 -1.77 4.46 24.01
N ARG A 265 -2.39 4.23 25.17
CA ARG A 265 -3.03 2.95 25.52
C ARG A 265 -4.12 2.52 24.53
N THR A 266 -4.73 3.46 23.81
CA THR A 266 -5.74 3.15 22.79
C THR A 266 -5.14 2.49 21.54
N MET A 267 -3.83 2.62 21.32
CA MET A 267 -3.12 2.03 20.18
C MET A 267 -2.47 0.69 20.53
N VAL A 268 -2.05 0.49 21.78
CA VAL A 268 -1.32 -0.71 22.23
C VAL A 268 -2.27 -1.62 23.00
N VAL A 269 -2.53 -2.81 22.47
CA VAL A 269 -3.39 -3.83 23.09
C VAL A 269 -2.58 -5.09 23.39
N THR A 270 -2.79 -5.69 24.57
CA THR A 270 -2.15 -6.97 24.92
C THR A 270 -3.11 -8.11 24.63
N GLU A 271 -2.66 -9.06 23.83
CA GLU A 271 -3.51 -10.14 23.34
C GLU A 271 -2.79 -11.48 23.28
N THR A 272 -3.51 -12.53 23.63
CA THR A 272 -3.14 -13.92 23.34
C THR A 272 -3.16 -14.20 21.84
N ASN A 273 -2.54 -15.30 21.41
CA ASN A 273 -2.58 -15.72 20.00
C ASN A 273 -4.00 -16.00 19.51
N GLN A 274 -4.90 -16.46 20.39
CA GLN A 274 -6.30 -16.69 20.06
C GLN A 274 -7.05 -15.38 19.79
N GLN A 275 -6.89 -14.37 20.66
CA GLN A 275 -7.49 -13.05 20.48
C GLN A 275 -6.97 -12.37 19.20
N TYR A 276 -5.66 -12.43 18.96
CA TYR A 276 -5.08 -11.94 17.71
C TYR A 276 -5.66 -12.67 16.48
N GLY A 277 -5.82 -14.00 16.54
CA GLY A 277 -6.44 -14.78 15.47
C GLY A 277 -7.92 -14.46 15.22
N TRP A 278 -8.64 -13.92 16.20
CA TRP A 278 -9.97 -13.37 16.00
C TRP A 278 -9.92 -11.98 15.36
N ARG A 279 -8.99 -11.12 15.80
CA ARG A 279 -8.79 -9.78 15.24
C ARG A 279 -8.46 -9.79 13.75
N THR A 280 -7.63 -10.73 13.29
CA THR A 280 -7.31 -10.84 11.85
C THR A 280 -8.47 -11.32 10.99
N ARG A 281 -9.54 -11.84 11.60
CA ARG A 281 -10.79 -12.24 10.93
C ARG A 281 -11.89 -11.17 11.03
N ASP A 282 -11.62 -10.09 11.76
CA ASP A 282 -12.51 -8.95 11.87
C ASP A 282 -12.69 -8.29 10.49
N PRO A 283 -13.92 -8.09 9.98
CA PRO A 283 -14.16 -7.36 8.74
C PRO A 283 -13.59 -5.93 8.71
N GLU A 284 -13.33 -5.35 9.89
CA GLU A 284 -12.71 -4.03 10.05
C GLU A 284 -11.17 -4.07 10.02
N CYS A 285 -10.57 -5.26 10.14
CA CYS A 285 -9.13 -5.45 9.99
C CYS A 285 -8.77 -5.55 8.50
N PHE A 286 -8.29 -4.44 7.93
CA PHE A 286 -7.92 -4.39 6.51
C PHE A 286 -6.57 -5.09 6.23
N ASN A 287 -5.55 -4.80 7.05
CA ASN A 287 -4.22 -5.36 6.93
C ASN A 287 -3.74 -5.90 8.28
N HIS A 288 -2.92 -6.94 8.28
CA HIS A 288 -2.20 -7.36 9.48
C HIS A 288 -0.76 -7.77 9.18
N PHE A 289 0.14 -7.42 10.08
CA PHE A 289 1.57 -7.74 10.00
C PHE A 289 1.99 -8.36 11.33
N ARG A 290 2.92 -9.33 11.32
CA ARG A 290 3.37 -10.02 12.54
C ARG A 290 4.88 -9.92 12.66
N LEU A 291 5.41 -9.31 13.71
CA LEU A 291 6.85 -9.14 13.95
C LEU A 291 7.36 -10.17 14.97
N PRO A 292 8.54 -10.77 14.82
CA PRO A 292 9.53 -10.52 13.77
C PRO A 292 9.13 -11.08 12.40
N HIS A 293 8.15 -11.97 12.33
CA HIS A 293 7.69 -12.69 11.13
C HIS A 293 7.17 -11.84 9.93
N ALA A 294 7.36 -10.52 9.89
CA ALA A 294 7.24 -9.66 8.71
C ALA A 294 8.56 -9.76 7.89
N GLU A 295 9.14 -10.95 7.94
CA GLU A 295 10.55 -11.30 8.12
C GLU A 295 11.37 -11.21 6.83
N LYS A 296 10.91 -10.45 5.84
CA LYS A 296 11.66 -10.24 4.58
C LYS A 296 11.72 -8.79 4.16
N LEU A 297 10.96 -7.89 4.78
CA LEU A 297 11.03 -6.48 4.38
C LEU A 297 12.36 -5.86 4.82
N LEU A 298 12.76 -6.07 6.08
CA LEU A 298 13.99 -5.53 6.68
C LEU A 298 15.02 -6.60 7.07
N ASP A 299 14.81 -7.87 6.71
CA ASP A 299 15.75 -8.93 7.05
C ASP A 299 17.05 -8.77 6.25
N ASN A 300 18.13 -8.41 6.96
CA ASN A 300 19.48 -8.12 6.46
C ASN A 300 19.61 -6.96 5.45
N ALA A 301 18.53 -6.23 5.17
CA ALA A 301 18.47 -5.21 4.14
C ALA A 301 17.63 -3.99 4.57
N TYR A 302 17.91 -2.83 3.97
CA TYR A 302 17.12 -1.60 4.17
C TYR A 302 16.54 -1.17 2.82
N PRO A 303 15.34 -1.61 2.43
CA PRO A 303 14.76 -1.29 1.13
C PRO A 303 14.52 0.22 1.01
N LEU A 304 14.30 0.70 -0.22
CA LEU A 304 13.91 2.10 -0.39
C LEU A 304 12.61 2.42 0.36
N VAL A 305 12.59 3.55 1.05
CA VAL A 305 11.50 3.96 1.94
C VAL A 305 10.14 4.03 1.25
N GLY A 306 10.10 4.47 -0.01
CA GLY A 306 8.85 4.48 -0.79
C GLY A 306 8.31 3.08 -1.06
N THR A 307 9.20 2.14 -1.41
CA THR A 307 8.86 0.73 -1.60
C THR A 307 8.35 0.11 -0.30
N PHE A 308 9.01 0.38 0.82
CA PHE A 308 8.58 -0.10 2.14
C PHE A 308 7.22 0.49 2.55
N VAL A 309 7.03 1.81 2.45
CA VAL A 309 5.76 2.46 2.81
C VAL A 309 4.59 1.94 1.98
N SER A 310 4.82 1.61 0.69
CA SER A 310 3.78 1.09 -0.20
C SER A 310 3.19 -0.26 0.23
N CYS A 311 3.86 -1.01 1.12
CA CYS A 311 3.32 -2.21 1.75
C CYS A 311 2.19 -1.90 2.73
N PHE A 312 2.22 -0.71 3.36
CA PHE A 312 1.29 -0.32 4.44
C PHE A 312 0.20 0.63 3.95
N LEU A 313 0.61 1.64 3.18
CA LEU A 313 -0.24 2.72 2.70
C LEU A 313 -0.51 2.54 1.20
N PRO A 314 -1.78 2.45 0.76
CA PRO A 314 -2.06 2.27 -0.65
C PRO A 314 -1.60 3.45 -1.50
N LEU A 315 -1.09 3.20 -2.71
CA LEU A 315 -0.97 4.24 -3.72
C LEU A 315 -2.32 4.40 -4.43
N GLY A 316 -2.70 5.62 -4.75
CA GLY A 316 -3.90 5.93 -5.53
C GLY A 316 -3.62 6.79 -6.73
N HIS A 317 -4.34 6.49 -7.80
CA HIS A 317 -4.47 7.30 -8.99
C HIS A 317 -5.95 7.39 -9.35
N VAL A 318 -6.55 8.56 -9.15
CA VAL A 318 -7.97 8.82 -9.41
C VAL A 318 -8.11 9.80 -10.56
N LYS A 319 -8.98 9.50 -11.53
CA LYS A 319 -9.17 10.30 -12.74
C LYS A 319 -10.63 10.48 -13.10
N SER A 320 -10.95 11.60 -13.74
CA SER A 320 -12.26 11.82 -14.38
C SER A 320 -12.15 11.67 -15.89
N VAL A 321 -13.18 11.11 -16.51
CA VAL A 321 -13.36 11.10 -17.98
C VAL A 321 -13.88 12.43 -18.52
N THR A 322 -14.40 13.30 -17.64
CA THR A 322 -14.85 14.64 -18.01
C THR A 322 -13.63 15.57 -18.11
N LEU A 323 -13.52 16.29 -19.22
CA LEU A 323 -12.45 17.28 -19.40
C LEU A 323 -12.69 18.46 -18.46
N ARG A 324 -11.63 18.87 -17.74
CA ARG A 324 -11.67 20.01 -16.80
C ARG A 324 -12.75 19.88 -15.71
N ASP A 325 -12.89 18.68 -15.16
CA ASP A 325 -13.81 18.36 -14.07
C ASP A 325 -13.35 18.93 -12.71
N GLU A 326 -13.52 20.25 -12.53
CA GLU A 326 -13.11 20.96 -11.31
C GLU A 326 -13.86 20.46 -10.06
N ASP A 327 -15.12 20.07 -10.20
CA ASP A 327 -15.92 19.52 -9.11
C ASP A 327 -15.33 18.19 -8.61
N PHE A 328 -14.95 17.30 -9.54
CA PHE A 328 -14.21 16.08 -9.21
C PHE A 328 -12.88 16.37 -8.52
N ILE A 329 -12.04 17.28 -9.06
CA ILE A 329 -10.74 17.58 -8.44
C ILE A 329 -10.92 18.15 -7.04
N SER A 330 -11.85 19.09 -6.86
CA SER A 330 -12.14 19.69 -5.57
C SER A 330 -12.60 18.63 -4.56
N ALA A 331 -13.58 17.80 -4.94
CA ALA A 331 -14.12 16.74 -4.09
C ALA A 331 -13.04 15.73 -3.68
N PHE A 332 -12.34 15.14 -4.65
CA PHE A 332 -11.37 14.08 -4.37
C PHE A 332 -10.11 14.61 -3.67
N ARG A 333 -9.61 15.81 -4.00
CA ARG A 333 -8.44 16.39 -3.34
C ARG A 333 -8.69 16.70 -1.86
N SER A 334 -9.89 17.16 -1.55
CA SER A 334 -10.28 17.57 -0.20
C SER A 334 -10.48 16.39 0.76
N SER A 335 -10.63 15.17 0.24
CA SER A 335 -10.89 14.02 1.08
C SER A 335 -9.75 13.70 2.03
N SER A 336 -10.14 13.32 3.25
CA SER A 336 -9.24 12.85 4.30
C SER A 336 -8.54 11.53 3.97
N LYS A 337 -8.93 10.85 2.89
CA LYS A 337 -8.35 9.59 2.42
C LYS A 337 -6.92 9.75 1.88
N TRP A 338 -6.52 10.93 1.43
CA TRP A 338 -5.11 11.17 1.11
C TRP A 338 -4.27 11.28 2.37
N ILE A 339 -3.01 10.84 2.29
CA ILE A 339 -2.09 11.00 3.42
C ILE A 339 -1.81 12.48 3.68
N ARG A 340 -1.73 12.83 4.96
CA ARG A 340 -1.31 14.14 5.44
C ARG A 340 -0.37 13.94 6.61
N VAL A 341 0.57 14.85 6.80
CA VAL A 341 1.40 14.87 8.00
C VAL A 341 0.51 15.05 9.21
N ASN A 342 0.71 14.21 10.23
CA ASN A 342 0.09 14.44 11.53
C ASN A 342 0.94 15.42 12.30
N ARG A 343 0.39 16.59 12.63
CA ARG A 343 1.11 17.63 13.38
C ARG A 343 0.85 17.56 14.87
N GLU A 344 -0.03 16.67 15.31
CA GLU A 344 -0.38 16.55 16.72
C GLU A 344 0.61 15.63 17.44
N PRO A 345 1.14 16.05 18.60
CA PRO A 345 1.94 15.17 19.46
C PRO A 345 1.18 13.90 19.86
N LEU A 346 1.91 12.85 20.21
CA LEU A 346 1.34 11.64 20.81
C LEU A 346 0.87 11.98 22.22
N LYS A 347 -0.43 11.76 22.51
CA LYS A 347 -1.00 11.90 23.85
C LYS A 347 -0.84 10.56 24.58
N VAL A 348 0.31 10.35 25.21
CA VAL A 348 0.65 9.10 25.93
C VAL A 348 -0.24 8.89 27.15
#